data_AF-A0A7V0QE18-F1
#
_entry.id   AF-A0A7V0QE18-F1
#
_cell.length_a   1.000
_cell.length_b   1.000
_cell.length_c   1.000
_cell.angle_alpha   90.00
_cell.angle_beta   90.00
_cell.angle_gamma   90.00
#
_symmetry.space_group_name_H-M   'P 1'
#
loop_
_entity.id
_entity.type
_entity.pdbx_description
1 polymer ?
#
loop_
_entity_poly.entity_id
_entity_poly.type
_entity_poly.pdbx_seq_one_letter_code
_entity_poly.pdbx_strand_id
1 'polypeptide(L)'
;RLYIDPYTGVVLKKGLYNTKSIKANTINLLNLICLCPDMDNLRLNKKIQEETELFFGLHSDEFLLPFSKYFLRSDYKLYLQAVATTMMLKDWIEEKREDEICEKFSIGPGDIRRLVDLATWLIFSSQELARLFKINSLILELKKLSTRIKYGVKEELLSLVKLKEVGRVRSRALYNSGIKRPADLKKVKIERLMKIANIGKKIATKIKSQVEG
;
A
#
# COMPACT_ATOMS: atom_id res chain seq x y z
N ARG A 1 8.10 0.84 -20.95
CA ARG A 1 9.27 1.24 -20.13
C ARG A 1 8.76 1.61 -18.74
N LEU A 2 9.44 1.19 -17.67
CA LEU A 2 8.97 1.38 -16.28
C LEU A 2 9.46 2.70 -15.63
N TYR A 3 10.42 3.39 -16.27
CA TYR A 3 11.05 4.63 -15.80
C TYR A 3 11.74 4.54 -14.42
N ILE A 4 11.98 3.32 -13.92
CA ILE A 4 12.70 3.08 -12.67
C ILE A 4 14.22 3.18 -12.88
N ASP A 5 14.93 3.53 -11.82
CA ASP A 5 16.40 3.46 -11.80
C ASP A 5 16.87 2.00 -12.07
N PRO A 6 17.94 1.78 -12.86
CA PRO A 6 18.47 0.43 -13.09
C PRO A 6 18.79 -0.33 -11.79
N TYR A 7 19.28 0.35 -10.76
CA TYR A 7 19.57 -0.23 -9.45
C TYR A 7 18.29 -0.60 -8.69
N THR A 8 17.20 0.19 -8.81
CA THR A 8 15.86 -0.25 -8.38
C THR A 8 15.47 -1.57 -9.05
N GLY A 9 15.71 -1.70 -10.36
CA GLY A 9 15.49 -2.96 -11.08
C GLY A 9 16.27 -4.14 -10.49
N VAL A 10 17.51 -3.92 -10.05
CA VAL A 10 18.35 -4.94 -9.37
C VAL A 10 17.79 -5.31 -8.01
N VAL A 11 17.39 -4.33 -7.18
CA VAL A 11 16.79 -4.56 -5.86
C VAL A 11 15.51 -5.37 -5.99
N LEU A 12 14.59 -4.93 -6.86
CA LEU A 12 13.32 -5.61 -7.11
C LEU A 12 13.55 -7.03 -7.64
N LYS A 13 14.45 -7.22 -8.60
CA LYS A 13 14.80 -8.56 -9.11
C LYS A 13 15.23 -9.47 -7.95
N LYS A 14 16.21 -9.05 -7.13
CA LYS A 14 16.71 -9.87 -6.02
C LYS A 14 15.59 -10.25 -5.05
N GLY A 15 14.77 -9.29 -4.62
CA GLY A 15 13.68 -9.54 -3.69
C GLY A 15 12.60 -10.46 -4.27
N LEU A 16 12.22 -10.25 -5.54
CA LEU A 16 11.25 -11.10 -6.24
C LEU A 16 11.78 -12.54 -6.40
N TYR A 17 13.07 -12.76 -6.66
CA TYR A 17 13.61 -14.12 -6.70
C TYR A 17 13.59 -14.80 -5.32
N ASN A 18 13.80 -14.05 -4.25
CA ASN A 18 13.74 -14.58 -2.88
C ASN A 18 12.31 -15.02 -2.48
N THR A 19 11.26 -14.59 -3.19
CA THR A 19 9.90 -15.10 -2.94
C THR A 19 9.72 -16.58 -3.28
N LYS A 20 10.71 -17.21 -3.92
CA LYS A 20 10.74 -18.67 -4.14
C LYS A 20 11.02 -19.46 -2.87
N SER A 21 11.69 -18.84 -1.89
CA SER A 21 12.07 -19.48 -0.62
C SER A 21 11.39 -18.83 0.58
N ILE A 22 11.09 -17.54 0.49
CA ILE A 22 10.39 -16.77 1.53
C ILE A 22 8.98 -16.50 1.03
N LYS A 23 7.96 -16.85 1.81
CA LYS A 23 6.57 -16.61 1.41
C LYS A 23 6.31 -15.10 1.35
N ALA A 24 5.89 -14.61 0.18
CA ALA A 24 5.49 -13.21 0.03
C ALA A 24 4.30 -12.88 0.93
N ASN A 25 4.36 -11.71 1.57
CA ASN A 25 3.28 -11.17 2.38
C ASN A 25 3.27 -9.64 2.25
N THR A 26 2.27 -8.99 2.85
CA THR A 26 2.13 -7.53 2.74
C THR A 26 3.34 -6.77 3.26
N ILE A 27 3.91 -7.17 4.40
CA ILE A 27 5.00 -6.45 5.06
C ILE A 27 6.29 -6.57 4.23
N ASN A 28 6.65 -7.78 3.80
CA ASN A 28 7.90 -7.98 3.08
C ASN A 28 7.88 -7.41 1.64
N LEU A 29 6.71 -7.32 1.02
CA LEU A 29 6.54 -6.65 -0.27
C LEU A 29 6.59 -5.12 -0.14
N LEU A 30 6.00 -4.56 0.93
CA LEU A 30 6.14 -3.13 1.25
C LEU A 30 7.60 -2.78 1.56
N ASN A 31 8.28 -3.60 2.35
CA ASN A 31 9.68 -3.38 2.67
C ASN A 31 10.56 -3.43 1.42
N LEU A 32 10.33 -4.40 0.52
CA LEU A 32 11.08 -4.51 -0.72
C LEU A 32 11.05 -3.22 -1.55
N ILE A 33 9.87 -2.62 -1.75
CA ILE A 33 9.77 -1.36 -2.49
C ILE A 33 10.38 -0.18 -1.72
N CYS A 34 10.36 -0.21 -0.37
CA CYS A 34 11.00 0.83 0.43
C CYS A 34 12.53 0.74 0.40
N LEU A 35 13.11 -0.41 0.06
CA LEU A 35 14.55 -0.57 -0.15
C LEU A 35 15.03 -0.10 -1.52
N CYS A 36 14.11 0.29 -2.42
CA CYS A 36 14.47 0.82 -3.73
C CYS A 36 15.01 2.26 -3.63
N PRO A 37 16.09 2.62 -4.36
CA PRO A 37 16.62 3.98 -4.41
C PRO A 37 15.62 5.05 -4.83
N ASP A 38 14.67 4.68 -5.70
CA ASP A 38 13.57 5.55 -6.14
C ASP A 38 12.59 5.91 -5.00
N MET A 39 12.66 5.22 -3.85
CA MET A 39 11.85 5.54 -2.67
C MET A 39 12.54 6.60 -1.82
N ASP A 40 11.90 7.76 -1.68
CA ASP A 40 12.37 8.84 -0.81
C ASP A 40 11.84 8.65 0.62
N ASN A 41 12.48 7.70 1.34
CA ASN A 41 12.07 7.21 2.65
C ASN A 41 12.00 8.27 3.75
N LEU A 42 11.20 7.97 4.79
CA LEU A 42 11.09 8.78 6.00
C LEU A 42 12.44 8.95 6.68
N ARG A 43 12.69 10.14 7.23
CA ARG A 43 13.79 10.37 8.17
C ARG A 43 13.37 9.83 9.54
N LEU A 44 14.29 9.13 10.20
CA LEU A 44 14.09 8.72 11.58
C LEU A 44 14.25 9.91 12.52
N ASN A 45 13.32 10.03 13.45
CA ASN A 45 13.43 10.87 14.63
C ASN A 45 13.35 9.97 15.89
N LYS A 46 13.66 10.54 17.05
CA LYS A 46 13.64 9.80 18.32
C LYS A 46 12.28 9.18 18.63
N LYS A 47 11.18 9.83 18.22
CA LYS A 47 9.79 9.39 18.51
C LYS A 47 9.47 8.03 17.86
N ILE A 48 9.90 7.82 16.61
CA ILE A 48 9.57 6.59 15.86
C ILE A 48 10.70 5.56 15.87
N GLN A 49 11.92 5.93 16.28
CA GLN A 49 13.09 5.07 16.17
C GLN A 49 12.93 3.76 16.97
N GLU A 50 12.54 3.83 18.23
CA GLU A 50 12.36 2.65 19.09
C GLU A 50 11.29 1.69 18.53
N GLU A 51 10.14 2.23 18.08
CA GLU A 51 9.09 1.43 17.46
C GLU A 51 9.56 0.80 16.14
N THR A 52 10.40 1.50 15.39
CA THR A 52 10.98 1.00 14.13
C THR A 52 11.97 -0.13 14.39
N GLU A 53 12.83 0.00 15.40
CA GLU A 53 13.78 -1.03 15.80
C GLU A 53 13.06 -2.29 16.31
N LEU A 54 12.00 -2.11 17.11
CA LEU A 54 11.14 -3.21 17.56
C LEU A 54 10.44 -3.90 16.37
N PHE A 55 9.83 -3.13 15.47
CA PHE A 55 9.21 -3.67 14.27
C PHE A 55 10.23 -4.41 13.41
N PHE A 56 11.44 -3.87 13.25
CA PHE A 56 12.51 -4.54 12.53
C PHE A 56 12.87 -5.89 13.18
N GLY A 57 13.06 -5.94 14.50
CA GLY A 57 13.37 -7.18 15.21
C GLY A 57 12.26 -8.24 15.14
N LEU A 58 10.99 -7.82 15.06
CA LEU A 58 9.84 -8.74 14.94
C LEU A 58 9.64 -9.30 13.53
N HIS A 59 10.10 -8.58 12.50
CA HIS A 59 9.81 -8.89 11.09
C HIS A 59 11.06 -9.19 10.24
N SER A 60 12.28 -9.10 10.79
CA SER A 60 13.53 -9.23 10.02
C SER A 60 13.62 -10.54 9.24
N ASP A 61 13.08 -11.63 9.78
CA ASP A 61 13.17 -12.97 9.21
C ASP A 61 12.25 -13.19 8.02
N GLU A 62 11.18 -12.40 7.89
CA GLU A 62 10.27 -12.46 6.75
C GLU A 62 10.63 -11.51 5.61
N PHE A 63 11.60 -10.61 5.80
CA PHE A 63 12.02 -9.66 4.79
C PHE A 63 12.66 -10.35 3.59
N LEU A 64 12.29 -9.90 2.39
CA LEU A 64 12.82 -10.47 1.14
C LEU A 64 14.29 -10.12 0.93
N LEU A 65 14.81 -9.07 1.56
CA LEU A 65 16.22 -8.71 1.57
C LEU A 65 16.66 -8.46 3.02
N PRO A 66 16.96 -9.53 3.81
CA PRO A 66 17.36 -9.38 5.20
C PRO A 66 18.64 -8.55 5.35
N PHE A 67 18.65 -7.66 6.34
CA PHE A 67 19.77 -6.75 6.61
C PHE A 67 21.11 -7.49 6.71
N SER A 68 21.17 -8.55 7.53
CA SER A 68 22.38 -9.33 7.82
C SER A 68 23.04 -9.97 6.59
N LYS A 69 22.29 -10.17 5.50
CA LYS A 69 22.75 -10.82 4.28
C LYS A 69 23.06 -9.84 3.15
N TYR A 70 22.33 -8.74 3.07
CA TYR A 70 22.35 -7.85 1.91
C TYR A 70 22.97 -6.48 2.17
N PHE A 71 23.20 -6.11 3.42
CA PHE A 71 23.59 -4.76 3.82
C PHE A 71 24.76 -4.78 4.82
N LEU A 72 25.52 -3.69 4.85
CA LEU A 72 26.61 -3.48 5.78
C LEU A 72 26.12 -2.77 7.04
N ARG A 73 26.90 -2.83 8.13
CA ARG A 73 26.60 -2.08 9.37
C ARG A 73 26.43 -0.58 9.11
N SER A 74 27.17 0.00 8.15
CA SER A 74 27.04 1.40 7.74
C SER A 74 25.66 1.76 7.18
N ASP A 75 24.94 0.78 6.63
CA ASP A 75 23.63 0.99 5.99
C ASP A 75 22.48 0.93 7.00
N TYR A 76 22.75 0.58 8.27
CA TYR A 76 21.73 0.31 9.28
C TYR A 76 20.72 1.45 9.41
N LYS A 77 21.20 2.70 9.42
CA LYS A 77 20.34 3.89 9.50
C LYS A 77 19.41 4.02 8.28
N LEU A 78 19.92 3.80 7.07
CA LEU A 78 19.12 3.86 5.85
C LEU A 78 18.12 2.71 5.78
N TYR A 79 18.52 1.52 6.25
CA TYR A 79 17.64 0.37 6.32
C TYR A 79 16.48 0.61 7.30
N LEU A 80 16.74 1.14 8.49
CA LEU A 80 15.67 1.50 9.42
C LEU A 80 14.76 2.61 8.88
N GLN A 81 15.27 3.54 8.07
CA GLN A 81 14.41 4.52 7.37
C GLN A 81 13.43 3.82 6.41
N ALA A 82 13.89 2.82 5.66
CA ALA A 82 13.01 1.98 4.83
C ALA A 82 11.99 1.20 5.66
N VAL A 83 12.38 0.69 6.84
CA VAL A 83 11.46 0.03 7.77
C VAL A 83 10.40 1.00 8.31
N ALA A 84 10.78 2.23 8.69
CA ALA A 84 9.83 3.24 9.14
C ALA A 84 8.81 3.59 8.04
N THR A 85 9.26 3.76 6.80
CA THR A 85 8.35 3.95 5.65
C THR A 85 7.44 2.73 5.44
N THR A 86 7.96 1.52 5.63
CA THR A 86 7.18 0.27 5.56
C THR A 86 6.04 0.29 6.58
N MET A 87 6.32 0.69 7.82
CA MET A 87 5.31 0.82 8.88
C MET A 87 4.26 1.88 8.55
N MET A 88 4.67 3.01 7.98
CA MET A 88 3.75 4.07 7.56
C MET A 88 2.81 3.58 6.47
N LEU A 89 3.34 2.94 5.43
CA LEU A 89 2.53 2.36 4.35
C LEU A 89 1.61 1.26 4.86
N LYS A 90 2.06 0.45 5.84
CA LYS A 90 1.22 -0.54 6.51
C LYS A 90 0.05 0.13 7.23
N ASP A 91 0.28 1.18 8.00
CA ASP A 91 -0.76 1.94 8.69
C ASP A 91 -1.75 2.58 7.70
N TRP A 92 -1.25 3.06 6.57
CA TRP A 92 -2.07 3.59 5.46
C TRP A 92 -3.01 2.55 4.85
N ILE A 93 -2.51 1.36 4.50
CA ILE A 93 -3.34 0.28 3.91
C ILE A 93 -4.19 -0.47 4.93
N GLU A 94 -3.96 -0.27 6.23
CA GLU A 94 -4.82 -0.73 7.32
C GLU A 94 -5.87 0.31 7.74
N GLU A 95 -5.99 1.38 6.97
CA GLU A 95 -6.98 2.43 7.15
C GLU A 95 -6.85 3.19 8.47
N LYS A 96 -5.63 3.48 8.95
CA LYS A 96 -5.39 4.48 10.02
C LYS A 96 -5.59 5.91 9.54
N ARG A 97 -6.21 6.78 10.34
CA ARG A 97 -6.58 8.13 9.88
C ARG A 97 -5.32 8.94 9.51
N GLU A 98 -5.44 9.84 8.54
CA GLU A 98 -4.27 10.58 8.02
C GLU A 98 -3.59 11.41 9.11
N ASP A 99 -4.36 12.02 10.01
CA ASP A 99 -3.85 12.76 11.17
C ASP A 99 -3.11 11.85 12.15
N GLU A 100 -3.61 10.65 12.42
CA GLU A 100 -2.91 9.65 13.25
C GLU A 100 -1.57 9.24 12.64
N ILE A 101 -1.52 9.08 11.31
CA ILE A 101 -0.27 8.76 10.59
C ILE A 101 0.69 9.95 10.67
N CYS A 102 0.21 11.17 10.36
CA CYS A 102 1.00 12.40 10.45
C CYS A 102 1.60 12.57 11.85
N GLU A 103 0.80 12.39 12.91
CA GLU A 103 1.25 12.50 14.28
C GLU A 103 2.28 11.43 14.64
N LYS A 104 2.00 10.16 14.32
CA LYS A 104 2.87 9.04 14.65
C LYS A 104 4.24 9.19 14.01
N PHE A 105 4.30 9.45 12.71
CA PHE A 105 5.55 9.54 11.96
C PHE A 105 6.15 10.94 11.92
N SER A 106 5.48 11.94 12.52
CA SER A 106 5.89 13.35 12.52
C SER A 106 6.09 13.90 11.09
N ILE A 107 5.10 13.67 10.24
CA ILE A 107 5.09 14.07 8.82
C ILE A 107 3.83 14.87 8.48
N GLY A 108 3.85 15.53 7.32
CA GLY A 108 2.66 16.20 6.78
C GLY A 108 1.82 15.30 5.88
N PRO A 109 0.57 15.70 5.57
CA PRO A 109 -0.27 14.97 4.61
C PRO A 109 0.34 14.92 3.20
N GLY A 110 1.13 15.93 2.83
CA GLY A 110 1.88 15.94 1.57
C GLY A 110 2.93 14.83 1.47
N ASP A 111 3.59 14.48 2.59
CA ASP A 111 4.54 13.37 2.63
C ASP A 111 3.86 12.03 2.45
N ILE A 112 2.71 11.82 3.11
CA ILE A 112 1.90 10.61 2.92
C ILE A 112 1.57 10.46 1.44
N ARG A 113 1.09 11.52 0.80
CA ARG A 113 0.72 11.51 -0.61
C ARG A 113 1.91 11.15 -1.51
N ARG A 114 3.05 11.81 -1.31
CA ARG A 114 4.30 11.55 -2.05
C ARG A 114 4.75 10.09 -1.91
N LEU A 115 4.82 9.59 -0.68
CA LEU A 115 5.26 8.22 -0.39
C LEU A 115 4.30 7.17 -0.95
N VAL A 116 2.99 7.42 -0.88
CA VAL A 116 1.97 6.54 -1.48
C VAL A 116 2.06 6.51 -3.00
N ASP A 117 2.28 7.66 -3.64
CA ASP A 117 2.42 7.73 -5.10
C ASP A 117 3.70 7.01 -5.57
N LEU A 118 4.84 7.19 -4.89
CA LEU A 118 6.08 6.45 -5.14
C LEU A 118 5.90 4.94 -4.92
N ALA A 119 5.31 4.54 -3.78
CA ALA A 119 5.08 3.14 -3.46
C ALA A 119 4.13 2.47 -4.47
N THR A 120 3.10 3.16 -4.93
CA THR A 120 2.16 2.67 -5.95
C THR A 120 2.88 2.41 -7.28
N TRP A 121 3.80 3.29 -7.66
CA TRP A 121 4.59 3.12 -8.87
C TRP A 121 5.62 1.99 -8.75
N LEU A 122 6.31 1.86 -7.62
CA LEU A 122 7.30 0.81 -7.39
C LEU A 122 6.68 -0.58 -7.29
N ILE A 123 5.52 -0.71 -6.64
CA ILE A 123 4.82 -2.00 -6.56
C ILE A 123 4.23 -2.40 -7.92
N PHE A 124 3.79 -1.43 -8.72
CA PHE A 124 3.40 -1.68 -10.11
C PHE A 124 4.60 -2.14 -10.95
N SER A 125 5.75 -1.50 -10.80
CA SER A 125 7.00 -1.91 -11.46
C SER A 125 7.42 -3.33 -11.04
N SER A 126 7.25 -3.67 -9.76
CA SER A 126 7.47 -5.02 -9.23
C SER A 126 6.55 -6.05 -9.89
N GLN A 127 5.28 -5.69 -10.12
CA GLN A 127 4.31 -6.54 -10.82
C GLN A 127 4.75 -6.84 -12.26
N GLU A 128 5.21 -5.83 -13.00
CA GLU A 128 5.67 -6.00 -14.38
C GLU A 128 6.98 -6.81 -14.45
N LEU A 129 7.89 -6.63 -13.49
CA LEU A 129 9.08 -7.48 -13.35
C LEU A 129 8.73 -8.93 -12.99
N ALA A 130 7.76 -9.15 -12.10
CA ALA A 130 7.29 -10.49 -11.77
C ALA A 130 6.73 -11.22 -13.00
N ARG A 131 5.99 -10.52 -13.89
CA ARG A 131 5.56 -11.08 -15.19
C ARG A 131 6.74 -11.42 -16.08
N LEU A 132 7.70 -10.51 -16.20
CA LEU A 132 8.91 -10.71 -17.01
C LEU A 132 9.71 -11.93 -16.57
N PHE A 133 9.86 -12.12 -15.25
CA PHE A 133 10.56 -13.26 -14.65
C PHE A 133 9.68 -14.51 -14.50
N LYS A 134 8.43 -14.49 -14.99
CA LYS A 134 7.47 -15.59 -14.94
C LYS A 134 7.15 -16.08 -13.50
N ILE A 135 7.18 -15.16 -12.53
CA ILE A 135 6.81 -15.43 -11.12
C ILE A 135 5.29 -15.24 -10.97
N ASN A 136 4.53 -16.09 -11.66
CA ASN A 136 3.09 -15.91 -11.86
C ASN A 136 2.28 -15.95 -10.56
N SER A 137 2.74 -16.72 -9.56
CA SER A 137 2.10 -16.85 -8.25
C SER A 137 1.98 -15.51 -7.51
N LEU A 138 2.84 -14.54 -7.82
CA LEU A 138 2.93 -13.27 -7.11
C LEU A 138 2.10 -12.15 -7.76
N ILE A 139 1.70 -12.31 -9.03
CA ILE A 139 1.04 -11.24 -9.81
C ILE A 139 -0.25 -10.77 -9.15
N LEU A 140 -1.06 -11.70 -8.62
CA LEU A 140 -2.33 -11.35 -7.98
C LEU A 140 -2.09 -10.58 -6.67
N GLU A 141 -1.15 -11.04 -5.84
CA GLU A 141 -0.77 -10.39 -4.58
C GLU A 141 -0.29 -8.96 -4.83
N LEU A 142 0.62 -8.76 -5.79
CA LEU A 142 1.15 -7.45 -6.16
C LEU A 142 0.05 -6.53 -6.69
N LYS A 143 -0.88 -7.05 -7.51
CA LYS A 143 -2.01 -6.26 -8.04
C LYS A 143 -2.95 -5.81 -6.92
N LYS A 144 -3.25 -6.70 -5.97
CA LYS A 144 -4.06 -6.37 -4.79
C LYS A 144 -3.35 -5.30 -3.96
N LEU A 145 -2.08 -5.52 -3.61
CA LEU A 145 -1.29 -4.58 -2.82
C LEU A 145 -1.13 -3.22 -3.50
N SER A 146 -0.91 -3.18 -4.82
CA SER A 146 -0.91 -1.93 -5.61
C SER A 146 -2.19 -1.13 -5.45
N THR A 147 -3.34 -1.80 -5.48
CA THR A 147 -4.64 -1.14 -5.28
C THR A 147 -4.81 -0.68 -3.82
N ARG A 148 -4.39 -1.52 -2.85
CA ARG A 148 -4.43 -1.18 -1.42
C ARG A 148 -3.59 0.05 -1.10
N ILE A 149 -2.36 0.13 -1.62
CA ILE A 149 -1.46 1.28 -1.46
C ILE A 149 -2.08 2.51 -2.12
N LYS A 150 -2.51 2.42 -3.38
CA LYS A 150 -3.06 3.57 -4.11
C LYS A 150 -4.23 4.25 -3.38
N TYR A 151 -5.10 3.46 -2.75
CA TYR A 151 -6.32 3.97 -2.13
C TYR A 151 -6.27 3.99 -0.59
N GLY A 152 -5.25 3.42 0.04
CA GLY A 152 -5.16 3.31 1.51
C GLY A 152 -6.25 2.44 2.10
N VAL A 153 -6.47 1.25 1.54
CA VAL A 153 -7.58 0.37 1.95
C VAL A 153 -7.16 -1.04 2.27
N LYS A 154 -7.95 -1.69 3.12
CA LYS A 154 -7.90 -3.13 3.36
C LYS A 154 -8.44 -3.90 2.15
N GLU A 155 -8.12 -5.19 2.12
CA GLU A 155 -8.40 -6.04 0.97
C GLU A 155 -9.91 -6.15 0.66
N GLU A 156 -10.78 -6.14 1.68
CA GLU A 156 -12.23 -6.27 1.47
C GLU A 156 -12.84 -5.10 0.67
N LEU A 157 -12.15 -3.95 0.60
CA LEU A 157 -12.62 -2.76 -0.11
C LEU A 157 -12.16 -2.69 -1.56
N LEU A 158 -11.31 -3.63 -2.02
CA LEU A 158 -10.71 -3.61 -3.36
C LEU A 158 -11.72 -3.53 -4.51
N SER A 159 -12.92 -4.08 -4.31
CA SER A 159 -13.98 -4.03 -5.33
C SER A 159 -14.72 -2.68 -5.35
N LEU A 160 -14.81 -2.00 -4.21
CA LEU A 160 -15.55 -0.74 -4.05
C LEU A 160 -14.72 0.47 -4.47
N VAL A 161 -13.43 0.50 -4.15
CA VAL A 161 -12.54 1.63 -4.50
C VAL A 161 -12.29 1.79 -6.01
N LYS A 162 -12.74 0.83 -6.82
CA LYS A 162 -12.72 0.94 -8.29
C LYS A 162 -13.79 1.88 -8.83
N LEU A 163 -14.83 2.16 -8.05
CA LEU A 163 -15.89 3.08 -8.43
C LEU A 163 -15.35 4.51 -8.41
N LYS A 164 -15.62 5.28 -9.47
CA LYS A 164 -15.30 6.70 -9.50
C LYS A 164 -15.97 7.42 -8.33
N GLU A 165 -15.27 8.39 -7.74
CA GLU A 165 -15.66 9.12 -6.53
C GLU A 165 -15.65 8.31 -5.23
N VAL A 166 -15.26 7.02 -5.25
CA VAL A 166 -15.19 6.17 -4.06
C VAL A 166 -13.73 5.98 -3.64
N GLY A 167 -13.25 6.89 -2.78
CA GLY A 167 -12.00 6.71 -2.06
C GLY A 167 -12.18 5.93 -0.77
N ARG A 168 -11.11 5.83 0.03
CA ARG A 168 -11.03 5.13 1.32
C ARG A 168 -12.22 5.33 2.26
N VAL A 169 -12.57 6.58 2.55
CA VAL A 169 -13.63 6.92 3.51
C VAL A 169 -14.98 6.41 3.03
N ARG A 170 -15.29 6.60 1.75
CA ARG A 170 -16.58 6.21 1.16
C ARG A 170 -16.68 4.71 0.93
N SER A 171 -15.60 4.03 0.52
CA SER A 171 -15.61 2.58 0.39
C SER A 171 -15.84 1.90 1.74
N ARG A 172 -15.22 2.40 2.82
CA ARG A 172 -15.46 1.91 4.18
C ARG A 172 -16.91 2.17 4.63
N ALA A 173 -17.44 3.37 4.37
CA ALA A 173 -18.83 3.70 4.71
C ALA A 173 -19.85 2.81 3.97
N LEU A 174 -19.63 2.54 2.69
CA LEU A 174 -20.44 1.59 1.90
C LEU A 174 -20.36 0.18 2.49
N TYR A 175 -19.15 -0.31 2.77
CA TYR A 175 -18.93 -1.65 3.30
C TYR A 175 -19.63 -1.85 4.64
N ASN A 176 -19.49 -0.89 5.56
CA ASN A 176 -20.14 -0.91 6.87
C ASN A 176 -21.67 -0.82 6.77
N SER A 177 -22.20 -0.25 5.69
CA SER A 177 -23.64 -0.19 5.39
C SER A 177 -24.18 -1.45 4.70
N GLY A 178 -23.37 -2.50 4.59
CA GLY A 178 -23.72 -3.79 3.98
C GLY A 178 -23.55 -3.83 2.45
N ILE A 179 -22.98 -2.80 1.83
CA ILE A 179 -22.71 -2.75 0.39
C ILE A 179 -21.25 -3.15 0.19
N LYS A 180 -21.01 -4.43 -0.08
CA LYS A 180 -19.66 -5.01 -0.08
C LYS A 180 -19.06 -5.12 -1.48
N ARG A 181 -19.89 -5.10 -2.53
CA ARG A 181 -19.47 -5.23 -3.93
C ARG A 181 -20.28 -4.26 -4.81
N PRO A 182 -19.73 -3.84 -5.98
CA PRO A 182 -20.47 -3.00 -6.92
C PRO A 182 -21.83 -3.57 -7.34
N ALA A 183 -21.98 -4.89 -7.41
CA ALA A 183 -23.25 -5.53 -7.75
C ALA A 183 -24.37 -5.24 -6.74
N ASP A 184 -24.04 -5.04 -5.45
CA ASP A 184 -25.01 -4.75 -4.40
C ASP A 184 -25.70 -3.40 -4.65
N LEU A 185 -24.97 -2.45 -5.26
CA LEU A 185 -25.48 -1.12 -5.59
C LEU A 185 -26.66 -1.16 -6.56
N LYS A 186 -26.77 -2.19 -7.44
CA LYS A 186 -27.90 -2.29 -8.39
C LYS A 186 -29.25 -2.36 -7.68
N LYS A 187 -29.31 -3.03 -6.52
CA LYS A 187 -30.55 -3.22 -5.74
C LYS A 187 -30.81 -2.10 -4.73
N VAL A 188 -29.82 -1.25 -4.46
CA VAL A 188 -29.92 -0.19 -3.46
C VAL A 188 -30.55 1.05 -4.08
N LYS A 189 -31.64 1.56 -3.48
CA LYS A 189 -32.26 2.83 -3.89
C LYS A 189 -31.34 4.03 -3.60
N ILE A 190 -31.42 5.07 -4.40
CA ILE A 190 -30.54 6.24 -4.28
C ILE A 190 -30.71 6.95 -2.92
N GLU A 191 -31.92 6.96 -2.38
CA GLU A 191 -32.25 7.53 -1.07
C GLU A 191 -31.52 6.81 0.07
N ARG A 192 -31.29 5.49 -0.07
CA ARG A 192 -30.49 4.73 0.90
C ARG A 192 -29.01 5.09 0.81
N LEU A 193 -28.48 5.30 -0.40
CA LEU A 193 -27.08 5.74 -0.57
C LEU A 193 -26.85 7.12 0.04
N MET A 194 -27.80 8.03 -0.11
CA MET A 194 -27.73 9.39 0.44
C MET A 194 -27.71 9.45 1.97
N LYS A 195 -28.13 8.38 2.65
CA LYS A 195 -28.07 8.26 4.12
C LYS A 195 -26.71 7.78 4.63
N ILE A 196 -25.82 7.33 3.73
CA ILE A 196 -24.49 6.85 4.10
C ILE A 196 -23.55 8.05 4.28
N ALA A 197 -22.77 8.03 5.36
CA ALA A 197 -21.81 9.10 5.66
C ALA A 197 -20.91 9.40 4.46
N ASN A 198 -20.69 10.69 4.18
CA ASN A 198 -19.87 11.19 3.07
C ASN A 198 -20.38 10.86 1.65
N ILE A 199 -21.65 10.46 1.50
CA ILE A 199 -22.31 10.19 0.21
C ILE A 199 -23.53 11.09 0.05
N GLY A 200 -23.33 12.28 -0.53
CA GLY A 200 -24.43 13.18 -0.90
C GLY A 200 -25.10 12.81 -2.23
N LYS A 201 -26.19 13.50 -2.59
CA LYS A 201 -26.99 13.27 -3.82
C LYS A 201 -26.12 13.11 -5.07
N LYS A 202 -25.22 14.07 -5.33
CA LYS A 202 -24.34 14.06 -6.52
C LYS A 202 -23.46 12.80 -6.59
N ILE A 203 -22.94 12.36 -5.45
CA ILE A 203 -22.06 11.19 -5.36
C ILE A 203 -22.90 9.91 -5.51
N ALA A 204 -24.05 9.85 -4.83
CA ALA A 204 -24.98 8.72 -4.95
C ALA A 204 -25.39 8.49 -6.41
N THR A 205 -25.76 9.55 -7.15
CA THR A 205 -26.10 9.46 -8.58
C THR A 205 -24.92 8.94 -9.41
N LYS A 206 -23.72 9.49 -9.22
CA LYS A 206 -22.50 9.05 -9.94
C LYS A 206 -22.13 7.60 -9.64
N ILE A 207 -22.28 7.15 -8.39
CA ILE A 207 -22.01 5.76 -8.00
C ILE A 207 -23.02 4.83 -8.67
N LYS A 208 -24.30 5.20 -8.62
CA LYS A 208 -25.41 4.39 -9.16
C LYS A 208 -25.32 4.25 -10.69
N SER A 209 -25.02 5.34 -11.41
CA SER A 209 -24.90 5.33 -12.87
C SER A 209 -23.77 4.42 -13.39
N GLN A 210 -22.78 4.08 -12.55
CA GLN A 210 -21.69 3.17 -12.93
C GLN A 210 -22.09 1.69 -12.89
N VAL A 211 -23.22 1.34 -12.29
CA VAL A 211 -23.66 -0.06 -12.12
C VAL A 211 -24.99 -0.37 -12.82
N GLU A 212 -25.70 0.65 -13.29
CA GLU A 212 -26.96 0.52 -14.04
C GLU A 212 -26.77 0.36 -15.55
N GLY A 213 -25.53 0.53 -16.04
CA GLY A 213 -25.13 0.18 -17.40
C GLY A 213 -24.93 -1.31 -17.61
#